data_AF-A0A7W5ZIK1-F1
#
_entry.id   AF-A0A7W5ZIK1-F1
#
_cell.length_a   1.000
_cell.length_b   1.000
_cell.length_c   1.000
_cell.angle_alpha   90.00
_cell.angle_beta   90.00
_cell.angle_gamma   90.00
#
_symmetry.space_group_name_H-M   'P 1'
#
loop_
_entity.id
_entity.type
_entity.pdbx_description
1 polymer ?
#
loop_
_entity_poly.entity_id
_entity_poly.type
_entity_poly.pdbx_seq_one_letter_code
_entity_poly.pdbx_strand_id
1 'polypeptide(L)'
;MKRLLILATAIGMLWLQACKHRISQDQIPADVRASLTQHVPQARQVEWEENPDYYFAYFTENEQQGMALFYRADGHWIETDEALKVNNLTIDQKKMLMSFKAAHIEQIEEVKKSDSTDVIRVTASK
;
A
#
# COMPACT_ATOMS: atom_id res chain seq x y z
N MET A 1 4.98 19.79 17.12
CA MET A 1 6.14 19.10 16.52
C MET A 1 5.70 17.68 16.19
N LYS A 2 5.27 17.44 14.94
CA LYS A 2 4.84 16.10 14.51
C LYS A 2 6.09 15.21 14.42
N ARG A 3 6.19 14.21 15.28
CA ARG A 3 7.30 13.26 15.32
C ARG A 3 7.10 12.27 14.17
N LEU A 4 7.93 12.37 13.14
CA LEU A 4 7.98 11.40 12.04
C LEU A 4 8.77 10.18 12.53
N LEU A 5 8.06 9.07 12.75
CA LEU A 5 8.66 7.76 12.99
C LEU A 5 8.96 7.14 11.62
N ILE A 6 10.25 7.09 11.26
CA ILE A 6 10.73 6.43 10.04
C ILE A 6 11.20 5.04 10.46
N LEU A 7 10.42 4.02 10.14
CA LEU A 7 10.77 2.64 10.40
C LEU A 7 11.63 2.13 9.23
N ALA A 8 12.95 2.22 9.36
CA ALA A 8 13.89 1.59 8.43
C ALA A 8 14.00 0.08 8.76
N THR A 9 13.00 -0.71 8.38
CA THR A 9 13.08 -2.17 8.47
C THR A 9 13.88 -2.72 7.30
N ALA A 10 15.15 -3.05 7.56
CA ALA A 10 15.91 -3.98 6.73
C ALA A 10 15.34 -5.40 6.94
N ILE A 11 14.30 -5.76 6.20
CA ILE A 11 13.86 -7.15 6.10
C ILE A 11 14.49 -7.70 4.82
N GLY A 12 15.55 -8.49 5.03
CA GLY A 12 16.17 -9.27 3.98
C GLY A 12 15.14 -10.21 3.33
N MET A 13 15.37 -10.49 2.05
CA MET A 13 14.60 -11.41 1.21
C MET A 13 14.12 -12.65 1.97
N LEU A 14 12.86 -12.64 2.36
CA LEU A 14 12.06 -13.82 2.66
C LEU A 14 10.79 -13.72 1.84
N TRP A 15 10.98 -13.85 0.52
CA TRP A 15 9.92 -14.24 -0.41
C TRP A 15 9.60 -15.71 -0.13
N LEU A 16 8.96 -15.98 1.01
CA LEU A 16 8.04 -17.11 1.05
C LEU A 16 7.03 -16.82 -0.05
N GLN A 17 6.98 -17.71 -1.03
CA GLN A 17 5.93 -17.78 -2.03
C GLN A 17 4.60 -18.02 -1.30
N ALA A 18 4.06 -17.00 -0.64
CA ALA A 18 2.68 -16.98 -0.24
C ALA A 18 1.91 -17.12 -1.55
N CYS A 19 1.26 -18.25 -1.74
CA CYS A 19 0.38 -18.46 -2.87
C CYS A 19 -0.55 -17.25 -2.92
N LYS A 20 -0.38 -16.42 -3.94
CA LYS A 20 -1.23 -15.26 -4.23
C LYS A 20 -2.64 -15.80 -4.45
N HIS A 21 -3.45 -15.94 -3.39
CA HIS A 21 -4.78 -16.56 -3.47
C HIS A 21 -5.74 -15.54 -4.04
N ARG A 22 -5.64 -15.38 -5.36
CA ARG A 22 -6.56 -14.55 -6.12
C ARG A 22 -7.96 -15.14 -5.97
N ILE A 23 -8.88 -14.31 -5.53
CA ILE A 23 -10.29 -14.67 -5.36
C ILE A 23 -11.16 -13.79 -6.23
N SER A 24 -12.32 -14.29 -6.62
CA SER A 24 -13.30 -13.54 -7.40
C SER A 24 -14.12 -12.61 -6.52
N GLN A 25 -14.72 -11.58 -7.13
CA GLN A 25 -15.45 -10.53 -6.42
C GLN A 25 -16.65 -11.05 -5.58
N ASP A 26 -17.24 -12.18 -5.99
CA ASP A 26 -18.33 -12.86 -5.29
C ASP A 26 -17.86 -13.58 -4.01
N GLN A 27 -16.58 -13.87 -3.86
CA GLN A 27 -15.99 -14.45 -2.65
C GLN A 27 -15.69 -13.39 -1.57
N ILE A 28 -15.70 -12.11 -1.93
CA ILE A 28 -15.43 -11.01 -1.00
C ILE A 28 -16.63 -10.78 -0.07
N PRO A 29 -16.43 -10.54 1.24
CA PRO A 29 -17.52 -10.14 2.12
C PRO A 29 -18.23 -8.87 1.63
N ALA A 30 -19.55 -8.79 1.83
CA ALA A 30 -20.34 -7.64 1.40
C ALA A 30 -19.87 -6.34 2.04
N ASP A 31 -19.48 -6.39 3.32
CA ASP A 31 -18.98 -5.24 4.08
C ASP A 31 -17.64 -4.73 3.53
N VAL A 32 -16.75 -5.63 3.11
CA VAL A 32 -15.48 -5.28 2.45
C VAL A 32 -15.73 -4.56 1.12
N ARG A 33 -16.65 -5.06 0.29
CA ARG A 33 -17.00 -4.40 -0.99
C ARG A 33 -17.65 -3.03 -0.75
N ALA A 34 -18.52 -2.92 0.24
CA ALA A 34 -19.15 -1.65 0.60
C ALA A 34 -18.10 -0.64 1.08
N SER A 35 -17.18 -1.09 1.93
CA SER A 35 -16.06 -0.28 2.43
C SER A 35 -15.17 0.22 1.29
N LEU A 36 -14.81 -0.64 0.32
CA LEU A 36 -14.06 -0.19 -0.86
C LEU A 36 -14.81 0.87 -1.65
N THR A 37 -16.10 0.67 -1.91
CA THR A 37 -16.93 1.62 -2.68
C THR A 37 -17.02 2.98 -1.97
N GLN A 38 -17.01 2.99 -0.64
CA GLN A 38 -17.02 4.21 0.16
C GLN A 38 -15.65 4.91 0.15
N HIS A 39 -14.55 4.17 0.24
CA HIS A 39 -13.20 4.74 0.30
C HIS A 39 -12.72 5.21 -1.08
N VAL A 40 -12.94 4.42 -2.12
CA VAL A 40 -12.49 4.71 -3.49
C VAL A 40 -13.60 4.39 -4.49
N PRO A 41 -14.62 5.25 -4.62
CA PRO A 41 -15.79 4.99 -5.48
C PRO A 41 -15.45 4.86 -6.97
N GLN A 42 -14.29 5.36 -7.39
CA GLN A 42 -13.78 5.26 -8.76
C GLN A 42 -12.98 3.98 -9.04
N ALA A 43 -12.74 3.12 -8.05
CA ALA A 43 -11.98 1.89 -8.22
C ALA A 43 -12.63 0.98 -9.28
N ARG A 44 -11.83 0.54 -10.25
CA ARG A 44 -12.25 -0.31 -11.37
C ARG A 44 -11.21 -1.40 -11.59
N GLN A 45 -11.64 -2.52 -12.17
CA GLN A 45 -10.75 -3.66 -12.47
C GLN A 45 -9.95 -4.12 -11.24
N VAL A 46 -10.63 -4.18 -10.08
CA VAL A 46 -10.00 -4.50 -8.80
C VAL A 46 -9.59 -5.96 -8.78
N GLU A 47 -8.30 -6.20 -8.63
CA GLU A 47 -7.75 -7.51 -8.34
C GLU A 47 -7.87 -7.77 -6.83
N TRP A 48 -8.43 -8.92 -6.46
CA TRP A 48 -8.63 -9.29 -5.07
C TRP A 48 -7.77 -10.48 -4.68
N GLU A 49 -7.27 -10.43 -3.45
CA GLU A 49 -6.62 -11.55 -2.77
C GLU A 49 -7.15 -11.68 -1.35
N GLU A 50 -7.17 -12.90 -0.86
CA GLU A 50 -7.48 -13.22 0.53
C GLU A 50 -6.24 -13.75 1.23
N ASN A 51 -5.97 -13.16 2.39
CA ASN A 51 -5.01 -13.65 3.38
C ASN A 51 -5.77 -14.01 4.66
N PRO A 52 -5.21 -14.86 5.54
CA PRO A 52 -5.89 -15.26 6.78
C PRO A 52 -6.38 -14.10 7.65
N ASP A 53 -5.69 -12.96 7.60
CA ASP A 53 -5.96 -11.81 8.46
C ASP A 53 -6.68 -10.64 7.73
N TYR A 54 -6.66 -10.62 6.39
CA TYR A 54 -7.16 -9.49 5.62
C TYR A 54 -7.53 -9.83 4.17
N TYR A 55 -8.42 -9.03 3.61
CA TYR A 55 -8.70 -8.92 2.18
C TYR A 55 -7.86 -7.80 1.58
N PHE A 56 -7.23 -8.08 0.45
CA PHE A 56 -6.39 -7.15 -0.29
C PHE A 56 -7.07 -6.81 -1.61
N ALA A 57 -7.25 -5.52 -1.86
CA ALA A 57 -7.72 -4.97 -3.14
C ALA A 57 -6.57 -4.21 -3.81
N TYR A 58 -6.28 -4.55 -5.05
CA TYR A 58 -5.34 -3.79 -5.88
C TYR A 58 -6.01 -3.30 -7.16
N PHE A 59 -5.80 -2.03 -7.51
CA PHE A 59 -6.18 -1.48 -8.80
C PHE A 59 -5.23 -0.36 -9.19
N THR A 60 -5.27 0.04 -10.46
CA THR A 60 -4.51 1.18 -10.96
C THR A 60 -5.41 2.37 -11.22
N GLU A 61 -5.10 3.52 -10.62
CA GLU A 61 -5.71 4.79 -10.95
C GLU A 61 -4.93 5.48 -12.09
N ASN A 62 -5.65 5.99 -13.10
CA ASN A 62 -5.09 6.69 -14.27
C ASN A 62 -3.94 5.91 -14.98
N GLU A 63 -4.06 4.58 -15.03
CA GLU A 63 -3.14 3.64 -15.69
C GLU A 63 -1.69 3.64 -15.19
N GLN A 64 -1.37 4.36 -14.10
CA GLN A 64 0.03 4.53 -13.66
C GLN A 64 0.26 4.55 -12.15
N GLN A 65 -0.78 4.73 -11.33
CA GLN A 65 -0.64 4.75 -9.88
C GLN A 65 -1.36 3.55 -9.29
N GLY A 66 -0.58 2.56 -8.84
CA GLY A 66 -1.12 1.43 -8.11
C GLY A 66 -1.68 1.88 -6.76
N MET A 67 -2.87 1.40 -6.43
CA MET A 67 -3.47 1.53 -5.11
C MET A 67 -3.71 0.14 -4.55
N ALA A 68 -3.22 -0.08 -3.33
CA ALA A 68 -3.41 -1.30 -2.57
C ALA A 68 -4.20 -0.97 -1.29
N LEU A 69 -5.31 -1.65 -1.05
CA LEU A 69 -6.16 -1.43 0.13
C LEU A 69 -6.35 -2.74 0.89
N PHE A 70 -6.30 -2.62 2.21
CA PHE A 70 -6.35 -3.75 3.13
C PHE A 70 -7.58 -3.62 4.03
N TYR A 71 -8.37 -4.70 4.12
CA TYR A 71 -9.60 -4.75 4.90
C TYR A 71 -9.65 -5.97 5.79
N ARG A 72 -10.20 -5.82 7.00
CA ARG A 72 -10.65 -6.97 7.81
C ARG A 72 -11.93 -7.57 7.20
N ALA A 73 -12.25 -8.80 7.57
CA ALA A 73 -13.44 -9.49 7.07
C ALA A 73 -14.78 -8.78 7.40
N ASP A 74 -14.79 -7.94 8.44
CA ASP A 74 -15.93 -7.09 8.83
C ASP A 74 -16.02 -5.76 8.03
N GLY A 75 -15.17 -5.59 7.02
CA GLY A 75 -15.12 -4.38 6.19
C GLY A 75 -14.35 -3.22 6.81
N HIS A 76 -13.77 -3.38 8.00
CA HIS A 76 -12.93 -2.34 8.58
C HIS A 76 -11.66 -2.14 7.76
N TRP A 77 -11.45 -0.91 7.32
CA TRP A 77 -10.24 -0.50 6.59
C TRP A 77 -9.03 -0.50 7.52
N ILE A 78 -7.94 -1.12 7.06
CA ILE A 78 -6.67 -1.23 7.79
C ILE A 78 -5.69 -0.19 7.26
N GLU A 79 -5.43 -0.24 5.95
CA GLU A 79 -4.35 0.50 5.30
C GLU A 79 -4.65 0.72 3.82
N THR A 80 -4.12 1.82 3.28
CA THR A 80 -4.03 2.10 1.85
C THR A 80 -2.59 2.46 1.50
N ASP A 81 -2.02 1.75 0.54
CA ASP A 81 -0.74 2.03 -0.06
C ASP A 81 -0.96 2.63 -1.45
N GLU A 82 -0.52 3.88 -1.62
CA GLU A 82 -0.61 4.62 -2.88
C GLU A 82 0.78 4.80 -3.47
N ALA A 83 1.00 4.24 -4.66
CA ALA A 83 2.28 4.37 -5.35
C ALA A 83 2.57 5.83 -5.73
N LEU A 84 3.74 6.32 -5.30
CA LEU A 84 4.25 7.65 -5.61
C LEU A 84 5.43 7.61 -6.56
N LYS A 85 5.54 8.61 -7.42
CA LYS A 85 6.78 8.89 -8.17
C LYS A 85 7.63 9.86 -7.36
N VAL A 86 8.95 9.85 -7.60
CA VAL A 86 9.88 10.82 -6.99
C VAL A 86 9.40 12.27 -7.17
N ASN A 87 8.77 12.58 -8.31
CA ASN A 87 8.25 13.92 -8.59
C ASN A 87 7.12 14.35 -7.66
N ASN A 88 6.34 13.42 -7.10
CA ASN A 88 5.28 13.70 -6.13
C ASN A 88 5.82 14.11 -4.76
N LEU A 89 7.12 13.91 -4.50
CA LEU A 89 7.73 14.21 -3.21
C LEU A 89 8.12 15.68 -3.05
N THR A 90 8.02 16.16 -1.82
CA THR A 90 8.56 17.45 -1.38
C THR A 90 10.08 17.51 -1.51
N ILE A 91 10.63 18.73 -1.48
CA ILE A 91 12.08 18.94 -1.56
C ILE A 91 12.82 18.20 -0.43
N ASP A 92 12.28 18.22 0.79
CA ASP A 92 12.94 17.60 1.94
C ASP A 92 12.86 16.07 1.90
N GLN A 93 11.74 15.50 1.42
CA GLN A 93 11.63 14.06 1.14
C GLN A 93 12.62 13.62 0.05
N LYS A 94 12.78 14.40 -1.03
CA LYS A 94 13.78 14.13 -2.08
C LYS A 94 15.21 14.15 -1.53
N LYS A 95 15.53 15.13 -0.69
CA LYS A 95 16.85 15.20 -0.01
C LYS A 95 17.09 13.99 0.87
N MET A 96 16.06 13.54 1.60
CA MET A 96 16.14 12.34 2.42
C MET A 96 16.37 11.09 1.55
N LEU A 97 15.66 10.94 0.44
CA LEU A 97 15.89 9.84 -0.51
C LEU A 97 17.34 9.78 -1.01
N MET A 98 17.92 10.93 -1.37
CA MET A 98 19.33 11.01 -1.79
C MET A 98 20.33 10.61 -0.69
N SER A 99 19.91 10.57 0.58
CA SER A 99 20.76 10.11 1.69
C SER A 99 20.93 8.59 1.73
N PHE A 100 20.04 7.82 1.10
CA PHE A 100 20.13 6.36 0.94
C PHE A 100 21.12 5.99 -0.17
N LYS A 101 22.38 6.45 -0.03
CA LYS A 101 23.45 6.31 -1.02
C LYS A 101 23.60 4.84 -1.47
N ALA A 102 23.70 4.65 -2.78
CA ALA A 102 23.90 3.36 -3.48
C ALA A 102 22.74 2.36 -3.44
N ALA A 103 21.58 2.69 -2.84
CA ALA A 103 20.42 1.82 -2.91
C ALA A 103 19.64 2.03 -4.21
N HIS A 104 19.21 0.94 -4.85
CA HIS A 104 18.23 0.98 -5.94
C HIS A 104 16.83 1.11 -5.32
N ILE A 105 16.19 2.28 -5.49
CA ILE A 105 14.81 2.48 -5.03
C ILE A 105 13.89 1.69 -5.93
N GLU A 106 13.20 0.71 -5.35
CA GLU A 106 12.25 -0.16 -6.04
C GLU A 106 10.85 0.46 -6.03
N GLN A 107 10.44 1.03 -4.90
CA GLN A 107 9.09 1.54 -4.70
C GLN A 107 9.05 2.68 -3.68
N ILE A 108 8.14 3.63 -3.92
CA ILE A 108 7.81 4.71 -3.00
C ILE A 108 6.30 4.74 -2.86
N GLU A 109 5.80 4.77 -1.64
CA GLU A 109 4.37 4.73 -1.35
C GLU A 109 4.00 5.75 -0.30
N GLU A 110 2.85 6.40 -0.44
CA GLU A 110 2.15 6.99 0.69
C GLU A 110 1.27 5.93 1.33
N VAL A 111 1.49 5.72 2.63
CA VAL A 111 0.81 4.72 3.43
C VAL A 111 -0.14 5.43 4.37
N LYS A 112 -1.44 5.25 4.16
CA LYS A 112 -2.52 5.78 5.00
C LYS A 112 -3.01 4.64 5.88
N LYS A 113 -3.07 4.83 7.20
CA LYS A 113 -3.49 3.80 8.16
C LYS A 113 -4.67 4.28 8.98
N SER A 114 -5.55 3.37 9.40
CA SER A 114 -6.75 3.74 10.16
C SER A 114 -6.47 4.27 11.57
N ASP A 115 -5.31 3.93 12.15
CA ASP A 115 -4.98 4.19 13.55
C ASP A 115 -3.75 5.09 13.77
N SER A 116 -3.15 5.60 12.69
CA SER A 116 -1.88 6.33 12.76
C SER A 116 -1.73 7.37 11.66
N THR A 117 -0.70 8.21 11.78
CA THR A 117 -0.41 9.25 10.78
C THR A 117 0.18 8.65 9.52
N ASP A 118 -0.21 9.21 8.38
CA ASP A 118 0.34 8.84 7.08
C ASP A 118 1.87 8.92 7.05
N VAL A 119 2.49 7.96 6.37
CA VAL A 119 3.95 7.87 6.21
C VAL A 119 4.34 7.64 4.76
N ILE A 120 5.54 8.07 4.39
CA ILE A 120 6.15 7.66 3.12
C ILE A 120 6.98 6.39 3.38
N ARG A 121 6.60 5.29 2.73
CA ARG A 121 7.39 4.06 2.71
C ARG A 121 8.29 4.05 1.48
N VAL A 122 9.54 3.64 1.67
CA VAL A 122 10.52 3.50 0.59
C VAL A 122 11.07 2.10 0.66
N THR A 123 10.87 1.33 -0.40
CA THR A 123 11.48 0.01 -0.58
C THR A 123 12.68 0.17 -1.49
N ALA A 124 13.83 -0.33 -1.04
CA ALA A 124 15.08 -0.23 -1.79
C ALA A 124 15.96 -1.46 -1.57
N SER A 125 16.70 -1.84 -2.60
CA SER A 125 17.68 -2.93 -2.58
C SER A 125 19.11 -2.42 -2.78
N LYS A 126 20.10 -3.27 -2.47
CA LYS A 126 21.52 -2.98 -2.68
C LYS A 126 22.01 -3.48 -4.02
#